data_AF-A0A1Q8VR77-F1
#
_entry.id   AF-A0A1Q8VR77-F1
#
_cell.length_a   1.000
_cell.length_b   1.000
_cell.length_c   1.000
_cell.angle_alpha   90.00
_cell.angle_beta   90.00
_cell.angle_gamma   90.00
#
_symmetry.space_group_name_H-M   'P 1'
#
loop_
_entity.id
_entity.type
_entity.pdbx_description
1 polymer ?
#
loop_
_entity_poly.entity_id
_entity_poly.type
_entity_poly.pdbx_seq_one_letter_code
_entity_poly.pdbx_strand_id
1 'polypeptide(L)'
;MTQPPNPGQPFYQQQPSAPSAPVPGQPYPPQQQFQGAPGAPTAPGVPGQPFAQAPAGDSFMGNFFDTAKPFAEKFGKVVFYIAAFALVVSWAYSAYNAGDLNAAYDVESRSRNFNAGWFFASLFFNAPWTVAEIGLIRLFVELVINSGKKN
;
A
#
# COMPACT_ATOMS: atom_id res chain seq x y z
N MET A 1 40.36 27.92 36.07
CA MET A 1 41.07 27.74 34.79
C MET A 1 40.85 26.30 34.37
N THR A 2 40.01 26.05 33.37
CA THR A 2 39.70 24.68 32.90
C THR A 2 40.70 24.30 31.81
N GLN A 3 41.27 23.12 31.96
CA GLN A 3 42.26 22.52 31.06
C GLN A 3 41.66 22.37 29.64
N PRO A 4 42.42 22.68 28.56
CA PRO A 4 41.93 22.50 27.20
C PRO A 4 41.68 21.01 26.89
N PRO A 5 40.62 20.67 26.14
CA PRO A 5 40.32 19.28 25.77
C PRO A 5 41.43 18.68 24.90
N ASN A 6 41.76 17.40 25.15
CA ASN A 6 42.79 16.69 24.39
C ASN A 6 42.25 16.30 22.99
N PRO A 7 42.95 16.60 21.88
CA PRO A 7 42.47 16.31 20.53
C PRO A 7 42.25 14.80 20.31
N GLY A 8 41.07 14.42 19.82
CA GLY A 8 40.71 13.03 19.49
C GLY A 8 39.72 12.36 20.45
N GLN A 9 39.32 13.03 21.54
CA GLN A 9 38.21 12.57 22.37
C GLN A 9 36.87 13.00 21.75
N PRO A 10 35.88 12.11 21.62
CA PRO A 10 34.54 12.50 21.19
C PRO A 10 33.98 13.53 22.16
N PHE A 11 33.43 14.62 21.62
CA PHE A 11 32.81 15.67 22.41
C PHE A 11 31.51 15.12 22.99
N TYR A 12 31.57 14.55 24.20
CA TYR A 12 30.36 14.32 24.97
C TYR A 12 29.81 15.71 25.31
N GLN A 13 28.64 16.06 24.75
CA GLN A 13 27.87 17.19 25.26
C GLN A 13 27.79 17.01 26.77
N GLN A 14 28.20 18.02 27.54
CA GLN A 14 28.11 17.96 28.99
C GLN A 14 26.67 17.61 29.34
N GLN A 15 26.48 16.36 29.75
CA GLN A 15 25.21 15.89 30.23
C GLN A 15 24.90 16.79 31.44
N PRO A 16 23.76 17.49 31.46
CA PRO A 16 23.39 18.29 32.62
C PRO A 16 23.52 17.40 33.85
N SER A 17 24.32 17.84 34.82
CA SER A 17 24.51 17.11 36.08
C SER A 17 23.15 16.65 36.58
N ALA A 18 23.02 15.35 36.84
CA ALA A 18 21.78 14.76 37.33
C ALA A 18 21.26 15.59 38.51
N PRO A 19 19.99 16.02 38.51
CA PRO A 19 19.42 16.74 39.65
C PRO A 19 19.65 15.91 40.91
N SER A 20 20.25 16.54 41.92
CA SER A 20 20.47 15.93 43.23
C SER A 20 19.18 15.29 43.75
N ALA A 21 19.32 14.13 44.40
CA ALA A 21 18.20 13.35 44.91
C ALA A 21 17.18 14.22 45.68
N PRO A 22 15.86 14.05 45.45
CA PRO A 22 14.85 14.80 46.19
C PRO A 22 14.92 14.50 47.69
N VAL A 23 14.70 15.54 48.50
CA VAL A 23 14.53 15.43 49.95
C VAL A 23 13.29 14.57 50.24
N PRO A 24 13.34 13.62 51.21
CA PRO A 24 12.19 12.77 51.53
C PRO A 24 10.93 13.59 51.86
N GLY A 25 9.83 13.33 51.16
CA GLY A 25 8.52 13.96 51.39
C GLY A 25 8.04 14.93 50.30
N GLN A 26 8.83 15.21 49.27
CA GLN A 26 8.40 16.03 48.12
C GLN A 26 7.83 15.17 46.99
N PRO A 27 6.67 15.53 46.39
CA PRO A 27 6.19 14.91 45.17
C PRO A 27 7.20 15.11 44.03
N TYR A 28 7.46 14.05 43.25
CA TYR A 28 8.27 14.17 42.04
C TYR A 28 7.61 15.15 41.06
N PRO A 29 8.37 16.08 40.44
CA PRO A 29 7.83 16.91 39.37
C PRO A 29 7.42 15.99 38.20
N PRO A 30 6.30 16.27 37.52
CA PRO A 30 5.89 15.47 36.36
C PRO A 30 7.01 15.52 35.32
N GLN A 31 7.58 14.36 35.01
CA GLN A 31 8.54 14.23 33.91
C GLN A 31 7.80 14.58 32.63
N GLN A 32 8.23 15.66 31.96
CA GLN A 32 7.79 15.97 30.61
C GLN A 32 8.17 14.78 29.72
N GLN A 33 7.17 13.99 29.32
CA GLN A 33 7.33 13.00 28.27
C GLN A 33 7.64 13.76 26.99
N PHE A 34 8.93 13.87 26.66
CA PHE A 34 9.35 14.29 25.33
C PHE A 34 8.80 13.28 24.33
N GLN A 35 7.77 13.70 23.60
CA GLN A 35 7.23 12.96 22.47
C GLN A 35 8.30 12.99 21.37
N GLY A 36 9.08 11.90 21.28
CA GLY A 36 10.10 11.73 20.25
C GLY A 36 9.48 11.77 18.86
N ALA A 37 10.18 12.43 17.93
CA ALA A 37 9.77 12.52 16.54
C ALA A 37 9.66 11.12 15.90
N PRO A 38 8.73 10.91 14.94
CA PRO A 38 8.58 9.63 14.25
C PRO A 38 9.89 9.21 13.57
N GLY A 39 10.46 8.06 13.96
CA GLY A 39 11.62 7.45 13.30
C GLY A 39 12.94 7.43 14.07
N ALA A 40 12.99 7.91 15.32
CA ALA A 40 14.19 7.77 16.13
C ALA A 40 14.35 6.32 16.68
N PRO A 41 15.55 5.72 16.61
CA PRO A 41 15.80 4.38 17.13
C PRO A 41 15.51 4.33 18.64
N THR A 42 14.63 3.40 19.02
CA THR A 42 14.23 3.18 20.41
C THR A 42 15.45 2.75 21.24
N ALA A 43 15.78 3.54 22.25
CA ALA A 43 16.79 3.18 23.23
C ALA A 43 16.38 1.88 23.97
N PRO A 44 17.33 1.03 24.39
CA PRO A 44 17.04 -0.22 25.10
C PRO A 44 16.22 0.04 26.36
N GLY A 45 15.00 -0.51 26.40
CA GLY A 45 14.05 -0.31 27.49
C GLY A 45 14.50 -0.95 28.82
N VAL A 46 14.16 -0.28 29.92
CA VAL A 46 14.40 -0.70 31.30
C VAL A 46 13.57 -1.96 31.62
N PRO A 47 14.12 -2.96 32.35
CA PRO A 47 13.38 -4.19 32.67
C PRO A 47 12.14 -3.88 33.52
N GLY A 48 10.96 -4.28 33.04
CA GLY A 48 9.70 -4.21 33.79
C GLY A 48 8.66 -3.21 33.28
N GLN A 49 8.96 -2.40 32.26
CA GLN A 49 7.89 -1.73 31.53
C GLN A 49 7.28 -2.70 30.51
N PRO A 50 5.93 -2.81 30.42
CA PRO A 50 5.33 -3.44 29.26
C PRO A 50 5.89 -2.69 28.05
N PHE A 51 6.62 -3.40 27.19
CA PHE A 51 7.07 -2.85 25.92
C PHE A 51 5.87 -2.19 25.30
N ALA A 52 5.94 -0.87 25.06
CA ALA A 52 4.98 -0.22 24.21
C ALA A 52 4.98 -1.01 22.92
N GLN A 53 3.89 -1.72 22.64
CA GLN A 53 3.73 -2.52 21.45
C GLN A 53 4.06 -1.58 20.30
N ALA A 54 5.18 -1.84 19.63
CA ALA A 54 5.56 -1.09 18.45
C ALA A 54 4.30 -1.05 17.58
N PRO A 55 3.89 0.13 17.05
CA PRO A 55 2.78 0.18 16.11
C PRO A 55 3.09 -0.89 15.09
N ALA A 56 2.26 -1.93 15.02
CA ALA A 56 2.48 -3.03 14.10
C ALA A 56 2.56 -2.35 12.74
N GLY A 57 3.77 -2.24 12.21
CA GLY A 57 4.00 -1.53 10.96
C GLY A 57 3.11 -2.23 9.95
N ASP A 58 2.13 -1.50 9.43
CA ASP A 58 1.15 -1.93 8.44
C ASP A 58 1.90 -2.41 7.19
N SER A 59 2.48 -3.61 7.28
CA SER A 59 3.32 -4.18 6.25
C SER A 59 2.40 -4.60 5.13
N PHE A 60 2.67 -4.12 3.92
CA PHE A 60 1.86 -4.45 2.74
C PHE A 60 1.62 -5.96 2.62
N MET A 61 2.64 -6.78 2.85
CA MET A 61 2.52 -8.25 2.84
C MET A 61 1.71 -8.81 4.02
N GLY A 62 1.79 -8.22 5.21
CA GLY A 62 0.95 -8.61 6.35
C GLY A 62 -0.53 -8.32 6.10
N ASN A 63 -0.85 -7.13 5.60
CA ASN A 63 -2.21 -6.74 5.23
C ASN A 63 -2.75 -7.49 3.99
N PHE A 64 -1.87 -7.94 3.09
CA PHE A 64 -2.25 -8.73 1.91
C PHE A 64 -2.71 -10.14 2.28
N PHE A 65 -2.05 -10.77 3.26
CA PHE A 65 -2.37 -12.14 3.69
C PHE A 65 -3.34 -12.22 4.88
N ASP A 66 -3.44 -11.18 5.72
CA ASP A 66 -4.17 -11.27 7.00
C ASP A 66 -5.49 -10.49 7.05
N THR A 67 -5.89 -9.69 6.05
CA THR A 67 -7.14 -8.91 6.23
C THR A 67 -7.80 -8.43 4.94
N ALA A 68 -8.68 -9.28 4.38
CA ALA A 68 -9.50 -8.95 3.21
C ALA A 68 -10.25 -7.61 3.35
N LYS A 69 -10.74 -7.27 4.56
CA LYS A 69 -11.54 -6.07 4.81
C LYS A 69 -10.70 -4.76 4.89
N PRO A 70 -9.73 -4.60 5.82
CA PRO A 70 -8.83 -3.44 5.84
C PRO A 70 -8.08 -3.21 4.53
N PHE A 71 -7.68 -4.28 3.84
CA PHE A 71 -7.08 -4.18 2.52
C PHE A 71 -8.06 -3.61 1.49
N ALA A 72 -9.28 -4.16 1.40
CA ALA A 72 -10.29 -3.66 0.47
C ALA A 72 -10.74 -2.22 0.79
N GLU A 73 -10.81 -1.84 2.06
CA GLU A 73 -11.12 -0.47 2.49
C GLU A 73 -10.04 0.53 2.05
N LYS A 74 -8.75 0.18 2.22
CA LYS A 74 -7.62 1.05 1.86
C LYS A 74 -7.33 1.07 0.36
N PHE A 75 -7.35 -0.10 -0.28
CA PHE A 75 -6.85 -0.28 -1.66
C PHE A 75 -7.92 -0.69 -2.67
N GLY A 76 -9.13 -1.08 -2.25
CA GLY A 76 -10.15 -1.64 -3.14
C GLY A 76 -10.53 -0.72 -4.30
N LYS A 77 -10.55 0.60 -4.09
CA LYS A 77 -10.79 1.58 -5.18
C LYS A 77 -9.65 1.59 -6.20
N VAL A 78 -8.40 1.58 -5.74
CA VAL A 78 -7.21 1.59 -6.61
C VAL A 78 -7.11 0.28 -7.39
N VAL A 79 -7.26 -0.85 -6.68
CA VAL A 79 -7.26 -2.20 -7.28
C VAL A 79 -8.39 -2.32 -8.31
N PHE A 80 -9.58 -1.82 -8.00
CA PHE A 80 -10.70 -1.80 -8.94
C PHE A 80 -10.35 -1.04 -10.23
N TYR A 81 -9.79 0.17 -10.15
CA TYR A 81 -9.44 0.93 -11.35
C TYR A 81 -8.36 0.24 -12.18
N ILE A 82 -7.35 -0.34 -11.54
CA ILE A 82 -6.31 -1.09 -12.24
C ILE A 82 -6.92 -2.31 -12.95
N ALA A 83 -7.76 -3.07 -12.25
CA ALA A 83 -8.42 -4.24 -12.82
C ALA A 83 -9.38 -3.86 -13.97
N ALA A 84 -10.19 -2.82 -13.80
CA ALA A 84 -11.09 -2.33 -14.84
C ALA A 84 -10.31 -1.86 -16.08
N PHE A 85 -9.22 -1.11 -15.89
CA PHE A 85 -8.36 -0.69 -16.98
C PHE A 85 -7.72 -1.90 -17.70
N ALA A 86 -7.18 -2.86 -16.95
CA ALA A 86 -6.60 -4.07 -17.50
C ALA A 86 -7.62 -4.88 -18.33
N LEU A 87 -8.86 -4.99 -17.84
CA LEU A 87 -9.95 -5.64 -18.57
C LEU A 87 -10.29 -4.91 -19.86
N VAL A 88 -10.39 -3.57 -19.85
CA VAL A 88 -10.65 -2.77 -21.06
C VAL A 88 -9.53 -2.94 -22.09
N VAL A 89 -8.27 -2.91 -21.65
CA VAL A 89 -7.12 -3.13 -22.54
C VAL A 89 -7.12 -4.54 -23.11
N SER A 90 -7.38 -5.56 -22.26
CA SER A 90 -7.47 -6.96 -22.69
C SER A 90 -8.59 -7.18 -23.70
N TRP A 91 -9.76 -6.59 -23.47
CA TRP A 91 -10.89 -6.62 -24.39
C TRP A 91 -10.58 -5.96 -25.73
N ALA A 92 -9.96 -4.77 -25.72
CA ALA A 92 -9.52 -4.10 -26.94
C ALA A 92 -8.48 -4.91 -27.72
N TYR A 93 -7.53 -5.54 -27.01
CA TYR A 93 -6.53 -6.43 -27.62
C TYR A 93 -7.16 -7.70 -28.22
N SER A 94 -8.14 -8.29 -27.53
CA SER A 94 -8.92 -9.43 -28.05
C SER A 94 -9.67 -9.06 -29.33
N ALA A 95 -10.29 -7.87 -29.37
CA ALA A 95 -10.93 -7.36 -30.58
C ALA A 95 -9.93 -7.17 -31.73
N TYR A 96 -8.75 -6.60 -31.45
CA TYR A 96 -7.67 -6.48 -32.43
C TYR A 96 -7.28 -7.85 -33.00
N ASN A 97 -7.03 -8.84 -32.14
CA ASN A 97 -6.69 -10.19 -32.59
C ASN A 97 -7.81 -10.84 -33.40
N ALA A 98 -9.08 -10.57 -33.10
CA ALA A 98 -10.18 -11.03 -33.92
C ALA A 98 -10.13 -10.44 -35.35
N GLY A 99 -9.83 -9.15 -35.49
CA GLY A 99 -9.65 -8.52 -36.80
C GLY A 99 -8.41 -9.03 -37.55
N ASP A 100 -7.32 -9.29 -36.83
CA ASP A 100 -6.06 -9.75 -37.39
C ASP A 100 -6.11 -11.24 -37.80
N LEU A 101 -6.69 -12.12 -36.98
CA LEU A 101 -6.81 -13.56 -37.28
C LEU A 101 -7.82 -13.84 -38.40
N ASN A 102 -8.87 -13.02 -38.53
CA ASN A 102 -9.85 -13.12 -39.60
C ASN A 102 -9.47 -12.30 -40.84
N ALA A 103 -8.22 -11.83 -40.91
CA ALA A 103 -7.69 -11.12 -42.05
C ALA A 103 -7.62 -12.04 -43.28
N ALA A 104 -8.20 -11.61 -44.39
CA ALA A 104 -8.13 -12.34 -45.64
C ALA A 104 -6.70 -12.29 -46.18
N TYR A 105 -6.15 -13.45 -46.52
CA TYR A 105 -4.86 -13.52 -47.22
C TYR A 105 -5.09 -13.29 -48.70
N ASP A 106 -4.51 -12.22 -49.23
CA ASP A 106 -4.50 -11.93 -50.64
C ASP A 106 -3.25 -12.56 -51.27
N VAL A 107 -3.50 -13.53 -52.15
CA VAL A 107 -2.47 -14.33 -52.82
C VAL A 107 -1.71 -13.49 -53.87
N GLU A 108 -2.36 -12.50 -54.45
CA GLU A 108 -1.81 -11.68 -55.53
C GLU A 108 -0.86 -10.61 -54.98
N SER A 109 -1.23 -9.98 -53.86
CA SER A 109 -0.37 -9.00 -53.17
C SER A 109 0.56 -9.62 -52.11
N ARG A 110 0.44 -10.93 -51.83
CA ARG A 110 1.11 -11.64 -50.70
C ARG A 110 0.95 -10.91 -49.36
N SER A 111 -0.17 -10.22 -49.18
CA SER A 111 -0.43 -9.41 -48.00
C SER A 111 -1.68 -9.89 -47.25
N ARG A 112 -1.72 -9.65 -45.94
CA ARG A 112 -2.87 -9.99 -45.10
C ARG A 112 -3.61 -8.69 -44.78
N ASN A 113 -4.87 -8.60 -45.19
CA ASN A 113 -5.68 -7.39 -44.99
C ASN A 113 -6.47 -7.49 -43.69
N PHE A 114 -6.19 -6.59 -42.75
CA PHE A 114 -6.87 -6.55 -41.45
C PHE A 114 -8.40 -6.50 -41.61
N ASN A 115 -9.10 -7.36 -40.87
CA ASN A 115 -10.55 -7.45 -40.94
C ASN A 115 -11.23 -6.49 -39.95
N ALA A 116 -11.43 -5.25 -40.38
CA ALA A 116 -12.07 -4.22 -39.56
C ALA A 116 -13.51 -4.60 -39.14
N GLY A 117 -14.25 -5.33 -39.97
CA GLY A 117 -15.60 -5.79 -39.64
C GLY A 117 -15.60 -6.71 -38.42
N TRP A 118 -14.73 -7.72 -38.41
CA TRP A 118 -14.58 -8.64 -37.27
C TRP A 118 -14.00 -7.95 -36.03
N PHE A 119 -13.13 -6.95 -36.20
CA PHE A 119 -12.67 -6.12 -35.09
C PHE A 119 -13.84 -5.40 -34.41
N PHE A 120 -14.65 -4.64 -35.16
CA PHE A 120 -15.77 -3.88 -34.56
C PHE A 120 -16.88 -4.79 -34.05
N ALA A 121 -17.14 -5.92 -34.73
CA ALA A 121 -18.10 -6.92 -34.24
C ALA A 121 -17.64 -7.52 -32.91
N SER A 122 -16.38 -7.97 -32.82
CA SER A 122 -15.80 -8.49 -31.57
C SER A 122 -15.84 -7.45 -30.46
N LEU A 123 -15.50 -6.19 -30.78
CA LEU A 123 -15.57 -5.09 -29.83
C LEU A 123 -17.00 -4.97 -29.27
N PHE A 124 -17.99 -4.79 -30.15
CA PHE A 124 -19.38 -4.58 -29.73
C PHE A 124 -20.00 -5.78 -28.99
N PHE A 125 -19.86 -7.00 -29.53
CA PHE A 125 -20.54 -8.17 -28.97
C PHE A 125 -19.87 -8.72 -27.70
N ASN A 126 -18.57 -8.48 -27.50
CA ASN A 126 -17.89 -8.85 -26.25
C ASN A 126 -17.95 -7.74 -25.17
N ALA A 127 -18.44 -6.55 -25.51
CA ALA A 127 -18.60 -5.46 -24.56
C ALA A 127 -19.48 -5.83 -23.35
N PRO A 128 -20.67 -6.47 -23.53
CA PRO A 128 -21.53 -6.84 -22.40
C PRO A 128 -20.83 -7.75 -21.39
N TRP A 129 -20.03 -8.71 -21.88
CA TRP A 129 -19.28 -9.62 -21.02
C TRP A 129 -18.22 -8.87 -20.20
N THR A 130 -17.42 -8.03 -20.85
CA THR A 130 -16.39 -7.21 -20.19
C THR A 130 -17.01 -6.28 -19.13
N VAL A 131 -18.16 -5.67 -19.43
CA VAL A 131 -18.90 -4.84 -18.47
C VAL A 131 -19.39 -5.66 -17.28
N ALA A 132 -19.87 -6.89 -17.51
CA ALA A 132 -20.28 -7.79 -16.43
C ALA A 132 -19.10 -8.15 -15.51
N GLU A 133 -17.91 -8.44 -16.06
CA GLU A 133 -16.69 -8.71 -15.26
C GLU A 133 -16.30 -7.51 -14.40
N ILE A 134 -16.31 -6.30 -14.97
CA ILE A 134 -16.05 -5.05 -14.22
C ILE A 134 -17.08 -4.88 -13.10
N GLY A 135 -18.36 -5.10 -13.39
CA GLY A 135 -19.45 -5.05 -12.40
C GLY A 135 -19.29 -6.08 -11.29
N LEU A 136 -18.86 -7.30 -11.60
CA LEU A 136 -18.61 -8.36 -10.61
C LEU A 136 -17.43 -8.01 -9.70
N ILE A 137 -16.34 -7.46 -10.24
CA ILE A 137 -15.21 -7.00 -9.42
C ILE A 137 -15.67 -5.89 -8.48
N ARG A 138 -16.49 -4.95 -8.98
CA ARG A 138 -17.05 -3.87 -8.15
C ARG A 138 -17.90 -4.43 -7.02
N LEU A 139 -18.81 -5.36 -7.35
CA LEU A 139 -19.68 -6.01 -6.37
C LEU A 139 -18.86 -6.78 -5.32
N PHE A 140 -17.82 -7.50 -5.74
CA PHE A 140 -16.95 -8.23 -4.83
C PHE A 140 -16.23 -7.31 -3.85
N VAL A 141 -15.65 -6.20 -4.34
CA VAL A 141 -15.00 -5.20 -3.47
C VAL A 141 -16.00 -4.62 -2.45
N GLU A 142 -17.21 -4.26 -2.90
CA GLU A 142 -18.25 -3.74 -2.01
C GLU A 142 -18.73 -4.79 -1.00
N LEU A 143 -18.85 -6.05 -1.41
CA LEU A 143 -19.22 -7.16 -0.52
C LEU A 143 -18.18 -7.37 0.56
N VAL A 144 -16.89 -7.39 0.21
CA VAL A 144 -15.79 -7.56 1.17
C VAL A 144 -15.80 -6.42 2.20
N ILE A 145 -15.99 -5.17 1.75
CA ILE A 145 -16.06 -4.00 2.65
C ILE A 145 -17.28 -4.09 3.57
N ASN A 146 -18.45 -4.46 3.04
CA ASN A 146 -19.69 -4.48 3.81
C ASN A 146 -19.87 -5.72 4.69
N SER A 147 -19.15 -6.81 4.44
CA SER A 147 -19.26 -8.11 5.14
C SER A 147 -19.05 -8.04 6.67
N GLY A 148 -18.37 -7.00 7.17
CA GLY A 148 -18.09 -6.82 8.59
C GLY A 148 -19.01 -5.85 9.33
N LYS A 149 -20.08 -5.32 8.70
CA LYS A 149 -21.07 -4.49 9.39
C LYS A 149 -22.10 -5.42 10.06
N LYS A 150 -22.06 -5.53 11.39
CA LYS A 150 -23.17 -6.14 12.14
C LYS A 150 -24.33 -5.13 12.19
N ASN A 151 -25.52 -5.57 11.76
CA ASN A 151 -26.76 -4.83 11.91
C ASN A 151 -27.12 -4.63 13.39
#